data_AF-A0AAE0VE53-F1
#
_entry.id   AF-A0AAE0VE53-F1
#
_cell.length_a   1.000
_cell.length_b   1.000
_cell.length_c   1.000
_cell.angle_alpha   90.00
_cell.angle_beta   90.00
_cell.angle_gamma   90.00
#
_symmetry.space_group_name_H-M   'P 1'
#
loop_
_entity.id
_entity.type
_entity.pdbx_description
1 polymer ?
#
loop_
_entity_poly.entity_id
_entity_poly.type
_entity_poly.pdbx_seq_one_letter_code
_entity_poly.pdbx_strand_id
1 'polypeptide(L)'
;MASDAKSNALSLWNDTESQNNFIYYLLGGFLFIFILCFLITRILRRKEPNVMVLTSLEDDCFETEPHTYYIVVVSTSYLPGSSCNRNIKVFVQLEGEHGKTPYIQLKTNYAGQNILQRGVTDLFLVKVQEKIGKIEGLIFVMSTGADKNIPWRVRCVKLYNPCTEVTMSPSVKFMTINICTDKETLKLVDSSLEEAVTKAEALFTRFSLNIISLYLQPIMQVLFPRLCSCTHPIQLTT
;
A
#
# COMPACT_ATOMS: atom_id res chain seq x y z
N MET A 1 82.19 51.78 -2.86
CA MET A 1 81.00 51.79 -3.73
C MET A 1 80.40 50.37 -3.80
N ALA A 2 79.81 49.86 -2.72
CA ALA A 2 79.14 48.55 -2.70
C ALA A 2 78.32 48.38 -1.40
N SER A 3 77.34 49.24 -1.13
CA SER A 3 76.45 49.07 0.04
C SER A 3 74.96 49.27 -0.22
N ASP A 4 74.54 49.86 -1.35
CA ASP A 4 73.18 50.41 -1.45
C ASP A 4 72.17 49.55 -2.24
N ALA A 5 72.44 48.26 -2.45
CA ALA A 5 71.55 47.40 -3.23
C ALA A 5 70.65 46.46 -2.40
N LYS A 6 70.77 46.44 -1.06
CA LYS A 6 70.08 45.44 -0.21
C LYS A 6 68.77 45.89 0.42
N SER A 7 68.39 47.17 0.36
CA SER A 7 67.18 47.68 1.04
C SER A 7 65.88 47.55 0.25
N ASN A 8 65.94 47.29 -1.06
CA ASN A 8 64.75 47.41 -1.93
C ASN A 8 64.09 46.07 -2.29
N ALA A 9 64.62 44.94 -1.82
CA ALA A 9 64.04 43.61 -2.09
C ALA A 9 63.03 43.16 -1.02
N LEU A 10 62.93 43.86 0.11
CA LEU A 10 62.13 43.46 1.27
C LEU A 10 60.84 44.27 1.45
N SER A 11 60.32 44.90 0.39
CA SER A 11 59.02 45.57 0.42
C SER A 11 58.00 44.98 -0.55
N LEU A 12 58.36 43.97 -1.35
CA LEU A 12 57.49 43.40 -2.38
C LEU A 12 56.43 42.41 -1.83
N TRP A 13 56.50 42.08 -0.54
CA TRP A 13 55.62 41.12 0.12
C TRP A 13 54.86 41.71 1.31
N ASN A 14 54.82 43.04 1.43
CA ASN A 14 54.03 43.72 2.46
C ASN A 14 52.62 44.11 1.98
N ASP A 15 52.10 43.44 0.95
CA ASP A 15 50.69 43.52 0.54
C ASP A 15 49.89 42.42 1.25
N THR A 16 49.86 42.46 2.58
CA THR A 16 49.02 41.58 3.41
C THR A 16 47.54 41.72 3.06
N GLU A 17 47.13 42.86 2.50
CA GLU A 17 45.76 43.14 2.10
C GLU A 17 45.30 42.32 0.87
N SER A 18 46.20 42.06 -0.10
CA SER A 18 45.86 41.30 -1.31
C SER A 18 45.87 39.78 -1.09
N GLN A 19 46.77 39.27 -0.24
CA GLN A 19 46.81 37.84 0.14
C GLN A 19 45.56 37.41 0.93
N ASN A 20 45.01 38.30 1.74
CA ASN A 20 43.79 38.00 2.50
C ASN A 20 42.56 37.87 1.60
N ASN A 21 42.47 38.66 0.53
CA ASN A 21 41.33 38.62 -0.42
C ASN A 21 41.22 37.28 -1.14
N PHE A 22 42.33 36.69 -1.57
CA PHE A 22 42.33 35.39 -2.23
C PHE A 22 41.76 34.27 -1.33
N ILE A 23 42.13 34.28 -0.04
CA ILE A 23 41.65 33.30 0.94
C ILE A 23 40.12 33.40 1.12
N TYR A 24 39.56 34.61 1.13
CA TYR A 24 38.11 34.79 1.24
C TYR A 24 37.34 34.25 0.04
N TYR A 25 37.83 34.43 -1.20
CA TYR A 25 37.20 33.85 -2.39
C TYR A 25 37.26 32.33 -2.39
N LEU A 26 38.36 31.75 -1.92
CA LEU A 26 38.56 30.31 -1.85
C LEU A 26 37.62 29.66 -0.83
N LEU A 27 37.52 30.25 0.37
CA LEU A 27 36.57 29.81 1.42
C LEU A 27 35.11 30.05 1.01
N GLY A 28 34.80 31.19 0.40
CA GLY A 28 33.45 31.52 -0.08
C GLY A 28 32.99 30.59 -1.20
N GLY A 29 33.89 30.24 -2.14
CA GLY A 29 33.63 29.28 -3.19
C GLY A 29 33.33 27.88 -2.64
N PHE A 30 34.13 27.40 -1.68
CA PHE A 30 33.86 26.11 -1.02
C PHE A 30 32.55 26.12 -0.22
N LEU A 31 32.25 27.20 0.50
CA LEU A 31 30.98 27.34 1.21
C LEU A 31 29.80 27.32 0.25
N PHE A 32 29.89 28.02 -0.88
CA PHE A 32 28.84 28.04 -1.90
C PHE A 32 28.62 26.66 -2.53
N ILE A 33 29.70 25.96 -2.89
CA ILE A 33 29.63 24.58 -3.40
C ILE A 33 29.02 23.66 -2.34
N PHE A 34 29.42 23.79 -1.08
CA PHE A 34 28.85 22.99 0.02
C PHE A 34 27.35 23.24 0.18
N ILE A 35 26.90 24.49 0.15
CA ILE A 35 25.47 24.84 0.20
C ILE A 35 24.74 24.29 -1.02
N LEU A 36 25.32 24.39 -2.22
CA LEU A 36 24.74 23.84 -3.45
C LEU A 36 24.62 22.32 -3.37
N CYS A 37 25.67 21.62 -2.93
CA CYS A 37 25.66 20.18 -2.70
C CYS A 37 24.63 19.79 -1.64
N PHE A 38 24.49 20.56 -0.57
CA PHE A 38 23.49 20.31 0.46
C PHE A 38 22.07 20.52 -0.07
N LEU A 39 21.83 21.56 -0.87
CA LEU A 39 20.55 21.80 -1.53
C LEU A 39 20.23 20.70 -2.55
N ILE A 40 21.19 20.32 -3.40
CA ILE A 40 21.06 19.21 -4.33
C ILE A 40 20.77 17.92 -3.56
N THR A 41 21.50 17.63 -2.49
CA THR A 41 21.25 16.44 -1.64
C THR A 41 19.86 16.49 -1.02
N ARG A 42 19.36 17.66 -0.59
CA ARG A 42 17.98 17.81 -0.10
C ARG A 42 16.93 17.63 -1.20
N ILE A 43 17.25 18.00 -2.44
CA ILE A 43 16.39 17.78 -3.60
C ILE A 43 16.42 16.30 -4.01
N LEU A 44 17.58 15.65 -3.97
CA LEU A 44 17.81 14.25 -4.36
C LEU A 44 17.44 13.23 -3.27
N ARG A 45 17.40 13.60 -1.98
CA ARG A 45 16.82 12.78 -0.89
C ARG A 45 15.31 12.53 -1.05
N ARG A 46 14.69 13.10 -2.08
CA ARG A 46 13.32 12.80 -2.48
C ARG A 46 13.38 11.59 -3.44
N LYS A 47 12.98 10.37 -3.13
CA LYS A 47 12.31 9.72 -2.00
C LYS A 47 12.60 8.24 -2.19
N GLU A 48 12.82 7.51 -1.10
CA GLU A 48 12.63 6.07 -1.18
C GLU A 48 11.11 5.81 -1.33
N PRO A 49 10.70 4.96 -2.28
CA PRO A 49 9.31 4.56 -2.38
C PRO A 49 8.86 3.88 -1.09
N ASN A 50 7.78 4.37 -0.48
CA ASN A 50 7.17 3.65 0.64
C ASN A 50 6.48 2.42 0.05
N VAL A 51 7.08 1.24 0.21
CA VAL A 51 6.42 -0.03 -0.12
C VAL A 51 5.50 -0.41 1.02
N MET A 52 4.20 -0.47 0.74
CA MET A 52 3.16 -0.84 1.67
C MET A 52 2.48 -2.11 1.19
N VAL A 53 2.38 -3.09 2.08
CA VAL A 53 1.70 -4.35 1.79
C VAL A 53 0.25 -4.19 2.22
N LEU A 54 -0.69 -4.20 1.26
CA LEU A 54 -2.12 -4.29 1.58
C LEU A 54 -2.46 -5.77 1.73
N THR A 55 -2.17 -6.31 2.92
CA THR A 55 -2.71 -7.62 3.30
C THR A 55 -4.21 -7.44 3.50
N SER A 56 -5.00 -7.79 2.48
CA SER A 56 -6.42 -8.02 2.68
C SER A 56 -6.56 -9.26 3.56
N LEU A 57 -6.78 -8.99 4.84
CA LEU A 57 -7.20 -9.92 5.89
C LEU A 57 -6.16 -11.01 6.21
N GLU A 58 -5.61 -10.90 7.42
CA GLU A 58 -4.88 -11.99 8.06
C GLU A 58 -5.79 -13.22 8.19
N ASP A 59 -5.14 -14.37 8.07
CA ASP A 59 -5.61 -15.74 8.28
C ASP A 59 -6.53 -16.35 7.20
N ASP A 60 -5.92 -17.19 6.36
CA ASP A 60 -6.47 -18.53 6.13
C ASP A 60 -5.37 -19.52 5.74
N CYS A 61 -5.20 -20.52 6.59
CA CYS A 61 -4.48 -21.74 6.29
C CYS A 61 -5.22 -22.49 5.16
N PHE A 62 -4.49 -22.86 4.11
CA PHE A 62 -4.95 -23.68 2.98
C PHE A 62 -5.81 -22.97 1.91
N GLU A 63 -5.28 -21.91 1.33
CA GLU A 63 -5.81 -21.33 0.09
C GLU A 63 -5.33 -22.16 -1.14
N THR A 64 -6.21 -23.00 -1.67
CA THR A 64 -6.00 -23.78 -2.92
C THR A 64 -6.41 -23.02 -4.20
N GLU A 65 -6.96 -21.82 -4.06
CA GLU A 65 -7.36 -20.95 -5.18
C GLU A 65 -6.16 -20.12 -5.67
N PRO A 66 -5.98 -19.91 -6.98
CA PRO A 66 -4.84 -19.15 -7.50
C PRO A 66 -5.01 -17.64 -7.29
N HIS A 67 -4.24 -17.05 -6.37
CA HIS A 67 -4.19 -15.59 -6.19
C HIS A 67 -3.31 -14.91 -7.23
N THR A 68 -3.72 -13.72 -7.64
CA THR A 68 -2.89 -12.83 -8.43
C THR A 68 -2.53 -11.60 -7.61
N TYR A 69 -1.26 -11.25 -7.58
CA TYR A 69 -0.77 -10.04 -6.93
C TYR A 69 -0.62 -8.91 -7.94
N TYR A 70 -0.96 -7.70 -7.54
CA TYR A 70 -0.72 -6.48 -8.30
C TYR A 70 -0.06 -5.44 -7.43
N ILE A 71 0.91 -4.71 -7.97
CA ILE A 71 1.53 -3.57 -7.30
C ILE A 71 0.93 -2.30 -7.89
N VAL A 72 0.11 -1.61 -7.10
CA VAL A 72 -0.45 -0.30 -7.43
C VAL A 72 0.55 0.76 -7.00
N VAL A 73 1.13 1.47 -7.95
CA VAL A 73 2.09 2.55 -7.71
C VAL A 73 1.36 3.88 -7.85
N VAL A 74 1.22 4.61 -6.74
CA VAL A 74 0.48 5.88 -6.70
C VAL A 74 1.44 7.01 -6.39
N SER A 75 1.59 7.94 -7.33
CA SER A 75 2.40 9.15 -7.13
C SER A 75 1.51 10.35 -6.86
N THR A 76 1.64 10.93 -5.67
CA THR A 76 0.89 12.13 -5.27
C THR A 76 1.52 13.39 -5.86
N SER A 77 0.71 14.38 -6.23
CA SER A 77 1.18 15.61 -6.87
C SER A 77 2.10 16.45 -5.98
N TYR A 78 2.94 17.27 -6.62
CA TYR A 78 3.82 18.24 -5.96
C TYR A 78 3.14 19.57 -5.65
N LEU A 79 1.87 19.76 -6.05
CA LEU A 79 1.15 21.00 -5.77
C LEU A 79 0.90 21.15 -4.26
N PRO A 80 0.90 22.38 -3.72
CA PRO A 80 0.53 22.61 -2.32
C PRO A 80 -0.88 22.09 -2.06
N GLY A 81 -1.09 21.47 -0.89
CA GLY A 81 -2.37 20.86 -0.55
C GLY A 81 -2.73 19.66 -1.43
N SER A 82 -1.76 18.85 -1.88
CA SER A 82 -2.03 17.60 -2.61
C SER A 82 -2.03 16.35 -1.74
N SER A 83 -1.62 16.44 -0.47
CA SER A 83 -1.58 15.29 0.46
C SER A 83 -2.99 14.83 0.82
N CYS A 84 -3.18 13.52 0.97
CA CYS A 84 -4.37 12.99 1.62
C CYS A 84 -4.29 13.25 3.14
N ASN A 85 -5.41 13.66 3.75
CA ASN A 85 -5.51 13.81 5.20
C ASN A 85 -5.58 12.42 5.85
N ARG A 86 -4.92 12.23 7.01
CA ARG A 86 -4.91 10.98 7.77
C ARG A 86 -6.31 10.49 8.18
N ASN A 87 -7.26 11.41 8.32
CA ASN A 87 -8.64 11.08 8.69
C ASN A 87 -9.47 10.57 7.51
N ILE A 88 -8.99 10.71 6.27
CA ILE A 88 -9.69 10.27 5.06
C ILE A 88 -9.26 8.83 4.76
N LYS A 89 -10.24 7.94 4.66
CA LYS A 89 -10.01 6.58 4.17
C LYS A 89 -10.06 6.60 2.64
N VAL A 90 -9.07 5.98 2.02
CA VAL A 90 -9.02 5.81 0.56
C VAL A 90 -9.12 4.33 0.27
N PHE A 91 -10.01 3.97 -0.64
CA PHE A 91 -10.20 2.61 -1.12
C PHE A 91 -9.85 2.55 -2.61
N VAL A 92 -9.39 1.40 -3.06
CA VAL A 92 -9.14 1.10 -4.47
C VAL A 92 -9.93 -0.14 -4.87
N GLN A 93 -10.47 -0.12 -6.08
CA GLN A 93 -11.09 -1.25 -6.74
C GLN A 93 -10.44 -1.43 -8.11
N LEU A 94 -10.05 -2.65 -8.44
CA LEU A 94 -9.52 -3.01 -9.76
C LEU A 94 -10.70 -3.39 -10.66
N GLU A 95 -10.77 -2.79 -11.85
CA GLU A 95 -11.76 -3.08 -12.90
C GLU A 95 -11.04 -3.83 -14.02
N GLY A 96 -11.43 -5.08 -14.25
CA GLY A 96 -10.91 -5.93 -15.32
C GLY A 96 -12.04 -6.45 -16.21
N GLU A 97 -11.65 -7.14 -17.27
CA GLU A 97 -12.54 -7.68 -18.30
C GLU A 97 -13.68 -8.55 -17.74
N HIS A 98 -13.41 -9.34 -16.71
CA HIS A 98 -14.38 -10.28 -16.13
C HIS A 98 -15.10 -9.75 -14.89
N GLY A 99 -14.83 -8.51 -14.48
CA GLY A 99 -15.51 -7.91 -13.33
C GLY A 99 -14.64 -6.95 -12.52
N LYS A 100 -15.07 -6.73 -11.28
CA LYS A 100 -14.43 -5.79 -10.35
C LYS A 100 -14.07 -6.48 -9.07
N THR A 101 -12.93 -6.12 -8.48
CA THR A 101 -12.56 -6.62 -7.15
C THR A 101 -13.46 -6.01 -6.08
N PRO A 102 -13.50 -6.55 -4.86
CA PRO A 102 -13.98 -5.80 -3.71
C PRO A 102 -13.18 -4.50 -3.51
N TYR A 103 -13.73 -3.58 -2.74
CA TYR A 103 -13.03 -2.36 -2.34
C TYR A 103 -11.94 -2.69 -1.32
N ILE A 104 -10.71 -2.29 -1.63
CA ILE A 104 -9.53 -2.56 -0.80
C ILE A 104 -9.09 -1.24 -0.19
N GLN A 105 -9.05 -1.17 1.13
CA GLN A 105 -8.60 0.05 1.82
C GLN A 105 -7.09 0.21 1.67
N LEU A 106 -6.65 1.37 1.20
CA LEU A 106 -5.26 1.79 1.22
C LEU A 106 -4.88 2.15 2.66
N LYS A 107 -4.04 1.34 3.30
CA LYS A 107 -3.53 1.56 4.65
C LYS A 107 -2.06 1.14 4.74
N THR A 108 -1.37 1.65 5.75
CA THR A 108 -0.02 1.18 6.13
C THR A 108 -0.15 0.34 7.39
N ASN A 109 0.70 -0.69 7.50
CA ASN A 109 0.81 -1.51 8.70
C ASN A 109 1.72 -0.87 9.76
N TYR A 110 2.51 0.15 9.38
CA TYR A 110 3.41 0.85 10.28
C TYR A 110 2.69 1.96 11.03
N ALA A 111 2.60 1.81 12.35
CA ALA A 111 2.02 2.83 13.23
C ALA A 111 2.75 4.18 13.06
N GLY A 112 1.98 5.24 12.82
CA GLY A 112 2.50 6.61 12.70
C GLY A 112 2.99 7.03 11.31
N GLN A 113 2.98 6.13 10.31
CA GLN A 113 3.34 6.51 8.94
C GLN A 113 2.12 7.08 8.21
N ASN A 114 2.29 8.22 7.56
CA ASN A 114 1.26 8.83 6.72
C ASN A 114 1.45 8.38 5.27
N ILE A 115 0.38 7.90 4.65
CA ILE A 115 0.35 7.49 3.25
C ILE A 115 -0.09 8.67 2.36
N LEU A 116 0.13 8.58 1.05
CA LEU A 116 -0.42 9.50 0.04
C LEU A 116 -0.03 10.97 0.29
N GLN A 117 1.23 11.18 0.67
CA GLN A 117 1.77 12.50 0.99
C GLN A 117 2.30 13.21 -0.25
N ARG A 118 2.26 14.54 -0.24
CA ARG A 118 2.68 15.42 -1.34
C ARG A 118 4.04 14.99 -1.94
N GLY A 119 4.04 14.76 -3.24
CA GLY A 119 5.19 14.34 -4.02
C GLY A 119 5.74 12.95 -3.69
N VAL A 120 5.06 12.15 -2.85
CA VAL A 120 5.47 10.77 -2.49
C VAL A 120 4.92 9.82 -3.55
N THR A 121 5.72 8.82 -3.88
CA THR A 121 5.27 7.63 -4.59
C THR A 121 5.13 6.50 -3.57
N ASP A 122 3.89 6.10 -3.33
CA ASP A 122 3.53 5.00 -2.45
C ASP A 122 3.22 3.77 -3.31
N LEU A 123 3.68 2.59 -2.88
CA LEU A 123 3.42 1.33 -3.56
C LEU A 123 2.52 0.49 -2.67
N PHE A 124 1.49 -0.08 -3.27
CA PHE A 124 0.52 -0.90 -2.59
C PHE A 124 0.47 -2.28 -3.23
N LEU A 125 0.86 -3.32 -2.47
CA LEU A 125 0.69 -4.70 -2.92
C LEU A 125 -0.75 -5.14 -2.66
N VAL A 126 -1.50 -5.36 -3.73
CA VAL A 126 -2.91 -5.78 -3.74
C VAL A 126 -2.99 -7.28 -4.06
N LYS A 127 -3.63 -8.04 -3.18
CA LYS A 127 -3.97 -9.45 -3.41
C LYS A 127 -5.36 -9.53 -4.03
N VAL A 128 -5.49 -10.26 -5.14
CA VAL A 128 -6.76 -10.52 -5.81
C VAL A 128 -7.03 -12.03 -5.77
N GLN A 129 -8.16 -12.42 -5.16
CA GLN A 129 -8.59 -13.82 -5.06
C GLN A 129 -9.23 -14.33 -6.36
N GLU A 130 -9.92 -13.46 -7.10
CA GLU A 130 -10.66 -13.82 -8.30
C GLU A 130 -9.90 -13.52 -9.60
N LYS A 131 -10.11 -14.34 -10.64
CA LYS A 131 -9.60 -14.06 -11.99
C LYS A 131 -10.44 -12.97 -12.67
N ILE A 132 -10.07 -11.72 -12.47
CA ILE A 132 -10.71 -10.54 -13.09
C ILE A 132 -10.29 -10.29 -14.55
N GLY A 133 -9.37 -11.09 -15.10
CA GLY A 133 -8.88 -10.94 -16.47
C GLY A 133 -7.91 -9.78 -16.64
N LYS A 134 -7.84 -9.20 -17.84
CA LYS A 134 -7.01 -8.04 -18.14
C LYS A 134 -7.57 -6.80 -17.42
N ILE A 135 -6.70 -6.07 -16.72
CA ILE A 135 -7.09 -4.85 -16.01
C ILE A 135 -7.29 -3.70 -17.01
N GLU A 136 -8.46 -3.07 -16.95
CA GLU A 136 -8.83 -1.92 -17.78
C GLU A 136 -8.79 -0.62 -16.98
N GLY A 137 -9.05 -0.68 -15.68
CA GLY A 137 -9.19 0.50 -14.85
C GLY A 137 -8.95 0.31 -13.36
N LEU A 138 -8.75 1.44 -12.68
CA LEU A 138 -8.70 1.57 -11.24
C LEU A 138 -9.72 2.62 -10.81
N ILE A 139 -10.51 2.28 -9.81
CA ILE A 139 -11.47 3.18 -9.19
C ILE A 139 -10.96 3.48 -7.78
N PHE A 140 -10.63 4.75 -7.52
CA PHE A 140 -10.29 5.23 -6.19
C PHE A 140 -11.51 5.88 -5.56
N VAL A 141 -11.86 5.42 -4.36
CA VAL A 141 -12.98 5.94 -3.58
C VAL A 141 -12.43 6.59 -2.33
N MET A 142 -12.75 7.87 -2.13
CA MET A 142 -12.37 8.62 -0.94
C MET A 142 -13.58 8.81 -0.04
N SER A 143 -13.40 8.59 1.25
CA SER A 143 -14.44 8.95 2.21
C SER A 143 -14.40 10.43 2.55
N THR A 144 -15.54 11.11 2.40
CA THR A 144 -15.71 12.46 2.95
C THR A 144 -16.27 12.35 4.35
N GLY A 145 -15.66 13.08 5.29
CA GLY A 145 -16.33 13.49 6.52
C GLY A 145 -17.19 14.73 6.28
N ALA A 146 -17.59 15.40 7.36
CA ALA A 146 -18.31 16.69 7.31
C ALA A 146 -17.53 17.81 6.58
N ASP A 147 -16.21 17.66 6.45
CA ASP A 147 -15.33 18.60 5.77
C ASP A 147 -15.41 18.40 4.24
N LYS A 148 -16.09 19.34 3.57
CA LYS A 148 -16.42 19.32 2.13
C LYS A 148 -15.23 19.52 1.16
N ASN A 149 -14.00 19.55 1.65
CA ASN A 149 -12.84 19.85 0.81
C ASN A 149 -11.86 18.69 0.86
N ILE A 150 -11.78 17.91 -0.22
CA ILE A 150 -10.87 16.75 -0.29
C ILE A 150 -9.68 17.11 -1.18
N PRO A 151 -8.48 17.27 -0.58
CA PRO A 151 -7.32 17.86 -1.23
C PRO A 151 -6.38 16.82 -1.84
N TRP A 152 -6.79 15.56 -2.02
CA TRP A 152 -5.88 14.57 -2.58
C TRP A 152 -5.78 14.74 -4.10
N ARG A 153 -4.60 15.13 -4.57
CA ARG A 153 -4.30 15.26 -6.00
C ARG A 153 -3.25 14.24 -6.40
N VAL A 154 -3.62 13.36 -7.31
CA VAL A 154 -2.73 12.33 -7.85
C VAL A 154 -2.03 12.86 -9.10
N ARG A 155 -0.73 12.59 -9.21
CA ARG A 155 0.09 12.89 -10.39
C ARG A 155 0.04 11.77 -11.41
N CYS A 156 0.25 10.53 -10.95
CA CYS A 156 0.15 9.35 -11.81
C CYS A 156 -0.14 8.11 -10.99
N VAL A 157 -0.81 7.15 -11.63
CA VAL A 157 -1.02 5.80 -11.12
C VAL A 157 -0.47 4.83 -12.16
N LYS A 158 0.31 3.85 -11.70
CA LYS A 158 0.76 2.73 -12.53
C LYS A 158 0.37 1.44 -11.82
N LEU A 159 0.13 0.41 -12.61
CA LEU A 159 -0.12 -0.93 -12.11
C LEU A 159 0.97 -1.85 -12.64
N TYR A 160 1.57 -2.64 -11.77
CA TYR A 160 2.58 -3.61 -12.13
C TYR A 160 2.12 -5.01 -11.73
N ASN A 161 2.17 -5.95 -12.66
CA ASN A 161 1.91 -7.34 -12.38
C ASN A 161 3.26 -8.07 -12.27
N PRO A 162 3.67 -8.53 -11.07
CA PRO A 162 4.94 -9.22 -10.87
C PRO A 162 5.02 -10.59 -11.56
N CYS A 163 3.89 -11.23 -11.83
CA CYS A 163 3.87 -12.54 -12.49
C CYS A 163 4.07 -12.44 -14.00
N THR A 164 3.60 -11.34 -14.62
CA THR A 164 3.76 -11.12 -16.07
C THR A 164 4.85 -10.11 -16.42
N GLU A 165 5.43 -9.44 -15.42
CA GLU A 165 6.41 -8.35 -15.52
C GLU A 165 5.93 -7.15 -16.35
N VAL A 166 4.62 -7.03 -16.59
CA VAL A 166 4.04 -5.93 -17.36
C VAL A 166 3.68 -4.76 -16.44
N THR A 167 4.19 -3.57 -16.77
CA THR A 167 3.72 -2.31 -16.21
C THR A 167 2.68 -1.69 -17.14
N MET A 168 1.51 -1.38 -16.58
CA MET A 168 0.40 -0.78 -17.31
C MET A 168 -0.03 0.55 -16.68
N SER A 169 -0.57 1.43 -17.52
CA SER A 169 -1.16 2.71 -17.13
C SER A 169 -2.68 2.59 -17.27
N PRO A 170 -3.37 2.10 -16.23
CA PRO A 170 -4.81 1.85 -16.31
C PRO A 170 -5.60 3.16 -16.41
N SER A 171 -6.85 3.09 -16.88
CA SER A 171 -7.78 4.19 -16.74
C SER A 171 -8.05 4.45 -15.24
N VAL A 172 -8.04 5.70 -14.80
CA VAL A 172 -8.22 6.04 -13.38
C VAL A 172 -9.47 6.87 -13.19
N LYS A 173 -10.36 6.43 -12.31
CA LYS A 173 -11.56 7.16 -11.89
C LYS A 173 -11.47 7.48 -10.41
N PHE A 174 -11.75 8.73 -10.05
CA PHE A 174 -11.83 9.18 -8.67
C PHE A 174 -13.29 9.41 -8.30
N MET A 175 -13.73 8.80 -7.21
CA MET A 175 -15.06 8.93 -6.65
C MET A 175 -14.96 9.36 -5.19
N THR A 176 -15.96 10.12 -4.77
CA THR A 176 -16.01 10.75 -3.47
C THR A 176 -17.32 10.32 -2.82
N ILE A 177 -17.26 9.57 -1.72
CA ILE A 177 -18.44 9.06 -1.02
C ILE A 177 -18.53 9.73 0.35
N ASN A 178 -19.69 10.30 0.65
CA ASN A 178 -19.93 10.89 1.96
C ASN A 178 -20.39 9.80 2.95
N ILE A 179 -19.47 9.44 3.85
CA ILE A 179 -19.69 8.38 4.85
C ILE A 179 -20.85 8.70 5.80
N CYS A 180 -21.14 9.99 6.02
CA CYS A 180 -22.21 10.41 6.92
C CYS A 180 -23.61 10.25 6.33
N THR A 181 -23.76 10.33 4.99
CA THR A 181 -25.05 10.26 4.30
C THR A 181 -25.28 8.93 3.61
N ASP A 182 -24.25 8.34 2.98
CA ASP A 182 -24.35 7.07 2.25
C ASP A 182 -23.95 5.87 3.11
N LYS A 183 -24.68 5.67 4.22
CA LYS A 183 -24.53 4.46 5.03
C LYS A 183 -24.77 3.18 4.22
N GLU A 184 -25.48 3.24 3.09
CA GLU A 184 -25.72 2.08 2.22
C GLU A 184 -24.49 1.64 1.42
N THR A 185 -23.64 2.55 0.93
CA THR A 185 -22.40 2.16 0.23
C THR A 185 -21.31 1.70 1.18
N LEU A 186 -21.26 2.26 2.39
CA LEU A 186 -20.49 1.69 3.50
C LEU A 186 -21.00 0.32 3.90
N LYS A 187 -22.31 0.13 3.98
CA LYS A 187 -22.90 -1.19 4.18
C LYS A 187 -22.60 -2.13 3.03
N LEU A 188 -22.42 -1.70 1.79
CA LEU A 188 -21.97 -2.58 0.70
C LEU A 188 -20.48 -2.97 0.84
N VAL A 189 -19.64 -2.06 1.35
CA VAL A 189 -18.23 -2.32 1.67
C VAL A 189 -18.10 -3.24 2.90
N ASP A 190 -18.90 -3.00 3.94
CA ASP A 190 -18.93 -3.79 5.17
C ASP A 190 -19.76 -5.08 5.01
N SER A 191 -20.80 -5.13 4.18
CA SER A 191 -21.58 -6.34 3.88
C SER A 191 -20.84 -7.27 2.95
N SER A 192 -19.97 -6.76 2.06
CA SER A 192 -19.02 -7.63 1.36
C SER A 192 -18.05 -8.29 2.35
N LEU A 193 -17.74 -7.63 3.47
CA LEU A 193 -16.92 -8.18 4.54
C LEU A 193 -17.73 -9.16 5.41
N GLU A 194 -18.94 -8.81 5.82
CA GLU A 194 -19.82 -9.66 6.63
C GLU A 194 -20.38 -10.85 5.86
N GLU A 195 -20.69 -10.73 4.57
CA GLU A 195 -21.11 -11.84 3.71
C GLU A 195 -19.95 -12.81 3.50
N ALA A 196 -18.71 -12.31 3.37
CA ALA A 196 -17.51 -13.15 3.35
C ALA A 196 -17.29 -13.86 4.69
N VAL A 197 -17.46 -13.16 5.82
CA VAL A 197 -17.34 -13.73 7.17
C VAL A 197 -18.43 -14.76 7.45
N THR A 198 -19.70 -14.47 7.15
CA THR A 198 -20.82 -15.40 7.39
C THR A 198 -20.71 -16.65 6.49
N LYS A 199 -20.22 -16.49 5.27
CA LYS A 199 -19.98 -17.61 4.34
C LYS A 199 -18.77 -18.45 4.78
N ALA A 200 -17.75 -17.83 5.37
CA ALA A 200 -16.63 -18.51 6.01
C ALA A 200 -17.06 -19.26 7.28
N GLU A 201 -17.90 -18.67 8.14
CA GLU A 201 -18.44 -19.33 9.34
C GLU A 201 -19.36 -20.52 8.98
N ALA A 202 -20.20 -20.39 7.95
CA ALA A 202 -21.03 -21.49 7.46
C ALA A 202 -20.18 -22.64 6.86
N LEU A 203 -19.07 -22.32 6.21
CA LEU A 203 -18.10 -23.30 5.71
C LEU A 203 -17.32 -23.96 6.86
N PHE A 204 -16.88 -23.20 7.85
CA PHE A 204 -16.20 -23.71 9.05
C PHE A 204 -17.07 -24.69 9.84
N THR A 205 -18.37 -24.40 9.95
CA THR A 205 -19.34 -25.27 10.61
C THR A 205 -19.58 -26.57 9.81
N ARG A 206 -19.60 -26.49 8.48
CA ARG A 206 -19.69 -27.69 7.61
C ARG A 206 -18.41 -28.52 7.63
N PHE A 207 -17.25 -27.86 7.70
CA PHE A 207 -15.94 -28.53 7.74
C PHE A 207 -15.73 -29.24 9.07
N SER A 208 -16.09 -28.61 10.18
CA SER A 208 -16.02 -29.23 11.51
C SER A 208 -16.94 -30.43 11.61
N LEU A 209 -18.18 -30.36 11.09
CA LEU A 209 -19.10 -31.50 11.07
C LEU A 209 -18.60 -32.66 10.19
N ASN A 210 -17.97 -32.37 9.04
CA ASN A 210 -17.39 -33.40 8.16
C ASN A 210 -16.14 -34.05 8.76
N ILE A 211 -15.25 -33.28 9.41
CA ILE A 211 -14.09 -33.83 10.12
C ILE A 211 -14.55 -34.67 11.32
N ILE A 212 -15.52 -34.19 12.09
CA ILE A 212 -16.11 -34.94 13.21
C ILE A 212 -16.76 -36.23 12.69
N SER A 213 -17.47 -36.21 11.56
CA SER A 213 -18.03 -37.43 10.93
C SER A 213 -16.93 -38.42 10.49
N LEU A 214 -15.87 -37.94 9.83
CA LEU A 214 -14.79 -38.77 9.29
C LEU A 214 -13.93 -39.41 10.40
N TYR A 215 -13.78 -38.75 11.55
CA TYR A 215 -12.99 -39.27 12.67
C TYR A 215 -13.81 -40.02 13.73
N LEU A 216 -15.08 -39.67 13.98
CA LEU A 216 -15.91 -40.42 14.95
C LEU A 216 -16.56 -41.68 14.37
N GLN A 217 -16.83 -41.78 13.06
CA GLN A 217 -17.40 -43.01 12.48
C GLN A 217 -16.54 -44.26 12.71
N PRO A 218 -15.23 -44.27 12.43
CA PRO A 218 -14.40 -45.45 12.67
C PRO A 218 -14.21 -45.73 14.17
N ILE A 219 -14.18 -44.69 15.02
CA ILE A 219 -14.02 -44.83 16.48
C ILE A 219 -15.28 -45.43 17.12
N MET A 220 -16.48 -45.02 16.69
CA MET A 220 -17.75 -45.59 17.14
C MET A 220 -17.94 -47.06 16.72
N GLN A 221 -17.44 -47.45 15.54
CA GLN A 221 -17.48 -48.84 15.07
C GLN A 221 -16.54 -49.77 15.86
N VAL A 222 -15.45 -49.23 16.43
CA VAL A 222 -14.49 -49.98 17.25
C VAL A 222 -14.91 -50.05 18.72
N LEU A 223 -15.49 -48.97 19.27
CA LEU A 223 -15.93 -48.92 20.67
C LEU A 223 -17.28 -49.60 20.94
N PHE A 224 -18.16 -49.72 19.93
CA PHE A 224 -19.47 -50.35 20.08
C PHE A 224 -19.82 -51.34 18.95
N PRO A 225 -19.13 -52.48 18.82
CA PRO A 225 -19.44 -53.48 17.80
C PRO A 225 -20.78 -54.22 18.01
N ARG A 226 -21.52 -53.92 19.09
CA ARG A 226 -22.74 -54.65 19.52
C ARG A 226 -23.97 -53.80 19.78
N LEU A 227 -24.22 -52.77 18.99
CA LEU A 227 -25.54 -52.09 18.99
C LEU A 227 -26.26 -52.10 17.63
N CYS A 228 -25.75 -52.83 16.63
CA CYS A 228 -26.47 -53.08 15.37
C CYS A 228 -26.77 -54.57 15.19
N SER A 229 -27.67 -55.11 16.01
CA SER A 229 -28.49 -56.26 15.66
C SER A 229 -29.65 -56.31 16.64
N CYS A 230 -30.77 -55.70 16.25
CA CYS A 230 -32.14 -56.08 16.58
C CYS A 230 -33.09 -54.94 16.17
N THR A 231 -33.34 -54.81 14.87
CA THR A 231 -34.60 -54.27 14.38
C THR A 231 -35.23 -55.32 13.49
N HIS A 232 -35.90 -56.28 14.12
CA HIS A 232 -36.88 -57.08 13.41
C HIS A 232 -38.06 -56.17 13.02
N PRO A 233 -38.54 -56.22 11.76
CA PRO A 233 -39.81 -55.63 11.42
C PRO A 233 -40.92 -56.46 12.06
N ILE A 234 -41.69 -55.86 12.97
CA ILE A 234 -42.95 -56.43 13.44
C ILE A 234 -43.92 -56.37 12.26
N GLN A 235 -44.14 -57.52 11.64
CA GLN A 235 -45.24 -57.76 10.71
C GLN A 235 -46.53 -57.81 11.54
N LEU A 236 -47.39 -56.80 11.39
CA LEU A 236 -48.79 -56.88 11.79
C LEU A 236 -49.57 -57.57 10.66
N THR A 237 -49.83 -58.87 10.84
CA THR A 237 -50.86 -59.58 10.09
C THR A 237 -52.17 -59.57 10.86
N THR A 238 -53.20 -59.04 10.19
CA THR A 238 -54.67 -59.19 10.36
C THR A 238 -55.29 -58.88 11.71
#